data_AF-A0A150XPG2-F1
#
_entry.id   AF-A0A150XPG2-F1
#
_cell.length_a   1.000
_cell.length_b   1.000
_cell.length_c   1.000
_cell.angle_alpha   90.00
_cell.angle_beta   90.00
_cell.angle_gamma   90.00
#
_symmetry.space_group_name_H-M   'P 1'
#
loop_
_entity.id
_entity.type
_entity.pdbx_description
1 polymer ?
#
loop_
_entity_poly.entity_id
_entity_poly.type
_entity_poly.pdbx_seq_one_letter_code
_entity_poly.pdbx_strand_id
1 'polypeptide(L)'
;MKNIKVHICNNKRAWYTPKGRLWHVEDRGVQLSYRTIEEMLGAHPEFTSIPEMQASVDRHIEKTEKRKVRQAHKESENIKRENQPKARTEKMVTCYYCFGTGKTGLGMPCTNCQGKGVYLVTAKGF
;
A
#
# COMPACT_ATOMS: atom_id res chain seq x y z
N MET A 1 -20.71 -26.23 -19.95
CA MET A 1 -19.45 -26.24 -19.18
C MET A 1 -18.55 -25.16 -19.77
N LYS A 2 -17.92 -24.28 -18.96
CA LYS A 2 -17.00 -23.28 -19.51
C LYS A 2 -15.74 -23.99 -20.04
N ASN A 3 -15.30 -23.65 -21.24
CA ASN A 3 -14.04 -24.15 -21.79
C ASN A 3 -12.89 -23.68 -20.89
N ILE A 4 -12.22 -24.64 -20.25
CA ILE A 4 -11.02 -24.38 -19.45
C ILE A 4 -9.87 -24.14 -20.42
N LYS A 5 -9.16 -23.02 -20.29
CA LYS A 5 -7.96 -22.76 -21.09
C LYS A 5 -6.85 -23.69 -20.60
N VAL A 6 -6.36 -24.56 -21.48
CA VAL A 6 -5.25 -25.46 -21.21
C VAL A 6 -4.01 -24.96 -21.95
N HIS A 7 -2.93 -24.77 -21.22
CA HIS A 7 -1.62 -24.40 -21.71
C HIS A 7 -0.77 -25.67 -21.84
N ILE A 8 -0.12 -25.86 -22.99
CA ILE A 8 0.68 -27.06 -23.26
C ILE A 8 2.12 -26.63 -23.49
N CYS A 9 3.05 -27.23 -22.74
CA CYS A 9 4.49 -27.02 -22.91
C CYS A 9 5.24 -28.31 -22.54
N ASN A 10 6.20 -28.73 -23.37
CA ASN A 10 7.05 -29.92 -23.12
C ASN A 10 6.26 -31.19 -22.71
N ASN A 11 5.15 -31.48 -23.41
CA ASN A 11 4.22 -32.58 -23.11
C ASN A 11 3.52 -32.52 -21.75
N LYS A 12 3.61 -31.39 -21.04
CA LYS A 12 2.86 -31.11 -19.81
C LYS A 12 1.70 -30.19 -20.12
N ARG A 13 0.63 -30.32 -19.32
CA ARG A 13 -0.59 -29.52 -19.47
C ARG A 13 -0.84 -28.75 -18.20
N ALA A 14 -0.97 -27.43 -18.30
CA ALA A 14 -1.32 -26.57 -17.18
C ALA A 14 -2.68 -25.93 -17.42
N TRP A 15 -3.54 -25.88 -16.40
CA TRP A 15 -4.81 -25.16 -16.47
C TRP A 15 -5.23 -24.62 -15.12
N TYR A 16 -6.08 -23.57 -15.15
CA TYR A 16 -6.65 -22.98 -13.96
C TYR A 16 -8.10 -23.41 -13.77
N THR A 17 -8.44 -23.88 -12.57
CA THR A 17 -9.81 -24.22 -12.19
C THR A 17 -10.40 -23.10 -11.33
N PRO A 18 -11.45 -22.39 -11.81
CA PRO A 18 -12.11 -21.35 -11.01
C PRO A 18 -12.77 -21.90 -9.74
N LYS A 19 -13.28 -23.14 -9.81
CA LYS A 19 -13.82 -23.88 -8.67
C LYS A 19 -12.64 -24.42 -7.84
N GLY A 20 -12.45 -23.86 -6.66
CA GLY A 20 -11.29 -24.15 -5.80
C GLY A 20 -10.12 -23.17 -5.97
N ARG A 21 -10.09 -22.39 -7.06
CA ARG A 21 -9.04 -21.40 -7.36
C ARG A 21 -7.64 -22.02 -7.35
N LEU A 22 -7.50 -23.12 -8.09
CA LEU A 22 -6.26 -23.90 -8.15
C LEU A 22 -5.69 -23.92 -9.56
N TRP A 23 -4.37 -23.90 -9.63
CA TRP A 23 -3.62 -24.25 -10.83
C TRP A 23 -3.34 -25.74 -10.80
N HIS A 24 -3.55 -26.42 -11.92
CA HIS A 24 -3.20 -27.83 -12.07
C HIS A 24 -2.15 -27.98 -13.16
N VAL A 25 -1.22 -28.91 -12.93
CA VAL A 25 -0.26 -29.36 -13.93
C VAL A 25 -0.37 -30.87 -14.02
N GLU A 26 -0.56 -31.37 -15.24
CA GLU A 26 -0.52 -32.79 -15.57
C GLU A 26 0.81 -33.10 -16.28
N ASP A 27 1.57 -34.02 -15.69
CA ASP A 27 2.83 -34.53 -16.23
C ASP A 27 2.76 -36.07 -16.26
N ARG A 28 2.74 -36.65 -17.45
CA ARG A 28 2.70 -38.12 -17.67
C ARG A 28 1.61 -38.85 -16.85
N GLY A 29 0.44 -38.24 -16.69
CA GLY A 29 -0.70 -38.80 -15.95
C GLY A 29 -0.71 -38.52 -14.45
N VAL A 30 0.31 -37.85 -13.92
CA VAL A 30 0.31 -37.35 -12.53
C VAL A 30 -0.20 -35.91 -12.53
N GLN A 31 -1.24 -35.65 -11.76
CA GLN A 31 -1.82 -34.31 -11.60
C GLN A 31 -1.36 -33.69 -10.28
N LEU A 32 -0.65 -32.56 -10.38
CA LEU A 32 -0.25 -31.72 -9.26
C LEU A 32 -1.13 -30.47 -9.21
N SER A 33 -1.42 -29.98 -8.00
CA SER A 33 -2.28 -28.81 -7.79
C SER A 33 -1.58 -27.77 -6.92
N TYR A 34 -1.68 -26.51 -7.30
CA TYR A 34 -1.01 -25.37 -6.70
C TYR A 34 -2.03 -24.28 -6.37
N ARG A 35 -1.81 -23.52 -5.28
CA ARG A 35 -2.74 -22.46 -4.86
C ARG A 35 -2.52 -21.17 -5.64
N THR A 36 -1.29 -20.94 -6.07
CA THR A 36 -0.89 -19.73 -6.78
C THR A 36 -0.19 -20.08 -8.09
N ILE A 37 -0.16 -19.12 -9.02
CA ILE A 37 0.57 -19.31 -10.29
C ILE A 37 2.08 -19.32 -10.02
N GLU A 38 2.53 -18.60 -8.99
CA GLU A 38 3.93 -18.51 -8.58
C GLU A 38 4.44 -19.84 -8.02
N GLU A 39 3.66 -20.53 -7.17
CA GLU A 39 3.99 -21.87 -6.69
C GLU A 39 4.12 -22.85 -7.85
N MET A 40 3.19 -22.79 -8.80
CA MET A 40 3.19 -23.64 -9.99
C MET A 40 4.41 -23.36 -10.87
N LEU A 41 4.75 -22.10 -11.14
CA LEU A 41 5.91 -21.73 -11.95
C LEU A 41 7.24 -22.00 -11.26
N GLY A 42 7.29 -21.97 -9.93
CA GLY A 42 8.46 -22.39 -9.16
C GLY A 42 8.77 -23.88 -9.32
N ALA A 43 7.74 -24.73 -9.35
CA ALA A 43 7.88 -26.17 -9.58
C ALA A 43 8.04 -26.53 -11.07
N HIS A 44 7.46 -25.72 -11.96
CA HIS A 44 7.42 -25.94 -13.41
C HIS A 44 7.81 -24.67 -14.18
N PRO A 45 9.10 -24.29 -14.19
CA PRO A 45 9.59 -23.06 -14.83
C PRO A 45 9.39 -23.06 -16.35
N GLU A 46 9.17 -24.21 -16.98
CA GLU A 46 8.85 -24.35 -18.40
C GLU A 46 7.61 -23.56 -18.82
N PHE A 47 6.64 -23.33 -17.91
CA PHE A 47 5.45 -22.56 -18.24
C PHE A 47 5.68 -21.04 -18.23
N THR A 48 6.84 -20.56 -17.75
CA THR A 48 7.22 -19.14 -17.76
C THR A 48 7.43 -18.64 -19.18
N SER A 49 7.81 -19.51 -20.12
CA SER A 49 7.96 -19.13 -21.52
C SER A 49 6.63 -18.86 -22.23
N ILE A 50 5.49 -19.17 -21.60
CA ILE A 50 4.17 -18.92 -22.16
C ILE A 50 3.77 -17.46 -21.84
N PRO A 51 3.60 -16.59 -22.85
CA PRO A 51 3.34 -15.17 -22.63
C PRO A 51 2.11 -14.88 -21.76
N GLU A 52 1.05 -15.69 -21.87
CA GLU A 52 -0.16 -15.45 -21.09
C GLU A 52 -0.01 -15.83 -19.61
N MET A 53 0.86 -16.79 -19.30
CA MET A 53 1.19 -17.17 -17.93
C MET A 53 2.03 -16.07 -17.29
N GLN A 54 3.06 -15.59 -18.00
CA GLN A 54 3.87 -14.46 -17.56
C GLN A 54 3.02 -13.21 -17.32
N ALA A 55 2.16 -12.85 -18.28
CA ALA A 55 1.24 -11.72 -18.14
C ALA A 55 0.27 -11.86 -16.94
N SER A 56 -0.05 -13.10 -16.52
CA SER A 56 -0.84 -13.33 -15.32
C SER A 56 -0.07 -13.02 -14.04
N VAL A 57 1.22 -13.42 -13.98
CA VAL A 57 2.13 -13.09 -12.87
C VAL A 57 2.33 -11.58 -12.78
N ASP A 58 2.63 -10.92 -13.90
CA ASP A 58 2.90 -9.48 -13.94
C ASP A 58 1.70 -8.68 -13.42
N ARG A 59 0.48 -9.07 -13.80
CA ARG A 59 -0.76 -8.48 -13.28
C ARG A 59 -0.94 -8.68 -11.78
N HIS A 60 -0.47 -9.79 -11.23
CA HIS A 60 -0.55 -10.06 -9.80
C HIS A 60 0.45 -9.18 -9.01
N ILE A 61 1.68 -9.06 -9.52
CA ILE A 61 2.72 -8.16 -8.98
C ILE A 61 2.21 -6.71 -9.01
N GLU A 62 1.74 -6.24 -10.17
CA GLU A 62 1.26 -4.86 -10.33
C GLU A 62 0.10 -4.54 -9.38
N LYS A 63 -0.84 -5.47 -9.20
CA LYS A 63 -1.95 -5.30 -8.23
C LYS A 63 -1.44 -5.21 -6.80
N THR A 64 -0.43 -5.99 -6.45
CA THR A 64 0.15 -6.02 -5.10
C THR A 64 0.87 -4.70 -4.81
N GLU A 65 1.68 -4.21 -5.75
CA GLU A 65 2.36 -2.92 -5.63
C GLU A 65 1.36 -1.75 -5.57
N LYS A 66 0.34 -1.74 -6.43
CA LYS A 66 -0.73 -0.72 -6.36
C LYS A 66 -1.46 -0.71 -5.01
N ARG A 67 -1.63 -1.87 -4.37
CA ARG A 67 -2.24 -1.96 -3.03
C ARG A 67 -1.34 -1.36 -1.96
N LYS A 68 -0.04 -1.63 -1.99
CA LYS A 68 0.94 -1.03 -1.06
C LYS A 68 0.95 0.49 -1.17
N VAL A 69 1.01 1.04 -2.39
CA VAL A 69 0.98 2.49 -2.62
C VAL A 69 -0.30 3.13 -2.07
N ARG A 70 -1.46 2.50 -2.31
CA ARG A 70 -2.74 2.98 -1.76
C ARG A 70 -2.79 2.95 -0.24
N GLN A 71 -2.23 1.92 0.39
CA GLN A 71 -2.14 1.83 1.85
C GLN A 71 -1.24 2.92 2.42
N ALA A 72 -0.05 3.13 1.84
CA ALA A 72 0.86 4.19 2.25
C ALA A 72 0.23 5.58 2.10
N HIS A 73 -0.52 5.83 1.02
CA HIS A 73 -1.26 7.09 0.85
C HIS A 73 -2.31 7.27 1.95
N LYS A 74 -3.12 6.23 2.23
CA LYS A 74 -4.15 6.29 3.27
C LYS A 74 -3.55 6.53 4.66
N GLU A 75 -2.42 5.90 4.96
CA GLU A 75 -1.68 6.12 6.20
C GLU A 75 -1.16 7.56 6.30
N SER A 76 -0.57 8.09 5.22
CA SER A 76 -0.11 9.48 5.18
C SER A 76 -1.25 10.49 5.38
N GLU A 77 -2.44 10.23 4.84
CA GLU A 77 -3.61 11.09 5.06
C GLU A 77 -4.13 11.01 6.49
N ASN A 78 -4.12 9.82 7.09
CA ASN A 78 -4.52 9.65 8.48
C ASN A 78 -3.57 10.41 9.41
N ILE A 79 -2.25 10.32 9.19
CA ILE A 79 -1.25 11.08 9.96
C ILE A 79 -1.49 12.60 9.80
N LYS A 80 -1.80 13.08 8.60
CA LYS A 80 -2.14 14.49 8.39
C LYS A 80 -3.40 14.91 9.14
N ARG A 81 -4.42 14.06 9.20
CA ARG A 81 -5.68 14.34 9.93
C ARG A 81 -5.49 14.32 11.44
N GLU A 82 -4.67 13.40 11.96
CA GLU A 82 -4.38 13.30 13.39
C GLU A 82 -3.57 14.50 13.89
N ASN A 83 -2.65 15.00 13.06
CA ASN A 83 -1.86 16.21 13.37
C ASN A 83 -2.60 17.53 13.07
N GLN A 84 -3.82 17.50 12.53
CA GLN A 84 -4.61 18.71 12.36
C GLN A 84 -5.24 19.11 13.70
N PRO A 85 -5.17 20.41 14.08
CA PRO A 85 -5.86 20.91 15.26
C PRO A 85 -7.34 20.51 15.24
N LYS A 86 -7.82 19.90 16.32
CA LYS A 86 -9.25 19.60 16.45
C LYS A 86 -10.00 20.93 16.56
N ALA A 87 -10.55 21.43 15.45
CA ALA A 87 -11.15 22.78 15.36
C ALA A 87 -12.18 23.14 16.45
N ARG A 88 -12.80 22.13 17.10
CA ARG A 88 -13.74 22.32 18.23
C ARG A 88 -13.04 22.56 19.58
N THR A 89 -11.86 22.00 19.80
CA THR A 89 -11.19 21.99 21.11
C THR A 89 -9.83 22.66 21.09
N GLU A 90 -9.24 22.85 19.91
CA GLU A 90 -7.88 23.34 19.73
C GLU A 90 -7.86 24.44 18.66
N LYS A 91 -7.14 25.52 18.95
CA LYS A 91 -6.93 26.63 18.00
C LYS A 91 -5.46 26.98 17.97
N MET A 92 -4.92 27.20 16.77
CA MET A 92 -3.62 27.84 16.62
C MET A 92 -3.80 29.33 16.87
N VAL A 93 -3.04 29.89 17.81
CA VAL A 93 -3.10 31.30 18.18
C VAL A 93 -1.74 31.94 18.01
N THR A 94 -1.75 33.15 17.47
CA THR A 94 -0.55 33.96 17.29
C THR A 94 -0.02 34.42 18.62
N CYS A 95 1.28 34.26 18.84
CA CYS A 95 1.94 34.70 20.06
C CYS A 95 1.88 36.22 20.15
N TYR A 96 1.16 36.70 21.16
CA TYR A 96 0.98 38.13 21.44
C TYR A 96 2.32 38.84 21.66
N TYR A 97 3.22 38.24 22.45
CA TYR A 97 4.48 38.87 22.86
C TYR A 97 5.51 39.07 21.74
N CYS A 98 5.38 38.35 20.62
CA CYS A 98 6.24 38.55 19.45
C CYS A 98 5.46 38.91 18.19
N PHE A 99 4.16 39.22 18.32
CA PHE A 99 3.26 39.48 17.20
C PHE A 99 3.36 38.45 16.06
N GLY A 100 3.54 37.16 16.41
CA GLY A 100 3.64 36.09 15.41
C GLY A 100 5.01 35.92 14.74
N THR A 101 5.98 36.81 14.97
CA THR A 101 7.27 36.77 14.27
C THR A 101 8.22 35.67 14.77
N GLY A 102 7.96 35.11 15.95
CA GLY A 102 8.86 34.17 16.64
C GLY A 102 10.09 34.83 17.26
N LYS A 103 10.31 36.14 17.07
CA LYS A 103 11.49 36.85 17.57
C LYS A 103 11.09 38.04 18.43
N THR A 104 11.92 38.40 19.40
CA THR A 104 11.79 39.66 20.14
C THR A 104 12.34 40.82 19.29
N GLY A 105 12.09 42.06 19.71
CA GLY A 105 12.63 43.25 19.02
C GLY A 105 14.16 43.30 18.90
N LEU A 106 14.87 42.47 19.69
CA LEU A 106 16.32 42.30 19.63
C LEU A 106 16.77 41.10 18.76
N GLY A 107 15.86 40.50 17.99
CA GLY A 107 16.15 39.37 17.10
C GLY A 107 16.33 38.01 17.79
N MET A 108 16.23 37.96 19.12
CA MET A 108 16.32 36.73 19.91
C MET A 108 15.02 35.91 19.83
N PRO A 109 15.05 34.57 19.96
CA PRO A 109 13.85 33.75 19.94
C PRO A 109 12.91 34.13 21.09
N CYS A 110 11.62 34.31 20.78
CA CYS A 110 10.62 34.63 21.78
C CYS A 110 10.46 33.46 22.76
N THR A 111 10.65 33.71 24.05
CA THR A 111 10.57 32.69 25.12
C THR A 111 9.14 32.14 25.28
N ASN A 112 8.13 32.97 25.06
CA ASN A 112 6.72 32.58 25.22
C ASN A 112 6.26 31.55 24.17
N CYS A 113 6.72 31.66 22.93
CA CYS A 113 6.40 30.70 21.86
C CYS A 113 7.60 29.86 21.42
N GLN A 114 8.70 29.90 22.17
CA GLN A 114 9.96 29.20 21.86
C GLN A 114 10.43 29.40 20.41
N GLY A 115 10.32 30.63 19.90
CA GLY A 115 10.72 30.94 18.53
C GLY A 115 9.70 30.63 17.43
N LYS A 116 8.56 30.00 17.74
CA LYS A 116 7.63 29.47 16.73
C LYS A 116 6.63 30.50 16.18
N GLY A 117 6.42 31.62 16.88
CA GLY A 117 5.47 32.67 16.50
C GLY A 117 3.99 32.32 16.74
N VAL A 118 3.64 31.04 16.70
CA VAL A 118 2.28 30.52 16.96
C VAL A 118 2.35 29.35 17.94
N TYR A 119 1.27 29.12 18.69
CA TYR A 119 1.13 27.95 19.56
C TYR A 119 -0.31 27.45 19.58
N LEU A 120 -0.47 26.16 19.90
CA LEU A 120 -1.77 25.50 20.00
C LEU A 120 -2.35 25.77 21.39
N VAL A 121 -3.57 26.30 21.45
CA VAL A 121 -4.32 26.46 22.71
C VAL A 121 -5.52 25.52 22.72
N THR A 122 -5.83 24.97 23.89
CA THR A 122 -7.01 24.12 24.11
C THR A 122 -8.12 24.90 24.81
N ALA A 123 -9.37 24.70 24.40
CA ALA A 123 -10.53 25.35 25.00
C ALA A 123 -10.88 24.83 26.41
N LYS A 124 -10.27 23.72 26.84
CA LYS A 124 -10.35 23.27 28.24
C LYS A 124 -9.28 23.99 29.05
N GLY A 125 -9.71 24.92 29.90
CA GLY A 125 -8.91 25.34 31.06
C GLY A 125 -8.86 24.17 32.06
N PHE A 126 -7.69 23.89 32.61
CA PHE A 126 -7.53 22.96 33.72
C PHE A 126 -8.02 23.58 35.02
#